data_AF-A0A9N9IY88-F1
#
_entry.id   AF-A0A9N9IY88-F1
#
_cell.length_a   1.000
_cell.length_b   1.000
_cell.length_c   1.000
_cell.angle_alpha   90.00
_cell.angle_beta   90.00
_cell.angle_gamma   90.00
#
_symmetry.space_group_name_H-M   'P 1'
#
loop_
_entity.id
_entity.type
_entity.pdbx_description
1 polymer ?
#
loop_
_entity_poly.entity_id
_entity_poly.type
_entity_poly.pdbx_seq_one_letter_code
_entity_poly.pdbx_strand_id
1 'polypeptide(L)'
;MSPFNEIPAAAVDPAEPQKILALLAQTGAKLTSILTTHHHKHHSYGNIDLVMTKPNLAVYGADARIPELNYVCKHNEEFTVGTLKVRSYHTPSHTRGSVCYYVRDGNEENEEMERAVFTGDTLLVGGCGRITEGDAKDMYNVLYNILGKLPKDTKVYCGHECARLNLQFANTVDPNNNNIRKKLSWSQTAHCTVPSTIEEELEYNPYLRVSDPAIQQATGVTDPYEVTRMLRALNDTFMSQTDGSNGLGLHGINESENNVNEMNGVHNGISGIFDSYIKMNIYEAEDLNILNTIIGKSGGSPIKKTTIN
;
A
#
# COMPACT_ATOMS: atom_id res chain seq x y z
N MET A 1 -28.94 -15.83 -22.19
CA MET A 1 -27.87 -15.02 -21.58
C MET A 1 -27.22 -15.90 -20.51
N SER A 2 -25.96 -16.30 -20.69
CA SER A 2 -25.23 -17.02 -19.64
C SER A 2 -25.08 -16.09 -18.44
N PRO A 3 -25.32 -16.53 -17.19
CA PRO A 3 -24.96 -15.72 -16.04
C PRO A 3 -23.44 -15.56 -16.11
N PHE A 4 -22.96 -14.34 -16.33
CA PHE A 4 -21.55 -14.06 -16.09
C PHE A 4 -21.32 -14.39 -14.61
N ASN A 5 -20.48 -15.38 -14.31
CA ASN A 5 -20.06 -15.68 -12.94
C ASN A 5 -19.50 -14.38 -12.36
N GLU A 6 -20.24 -13.76 -11.43
CA GLU A 6 -19.80 -12.55 -10.74
C GLU A 6 -18.46 -12.84 -10.06
N ILE A 7 -17.43 -12.05 -10.39
CA ILE A 7 -16.08 -12.25 -9.85
C ILE A 7 -16.03 -11.65 -8.46
N PRO A 8 -15.82 -12.43 -7.39
CA PRO A 8 -15.69 -11.88 -6.04
C PRO A 8 -14.48 -10.96 -5.95
N ALA A 9 -14.67 -9.82 -5.30
CA ALA A 9 -13.65 -8.81 -5.11
C ALA A 9 -13.70 -8.23 -3.69
N ALA A 10 -12.56 -7.71 -3.24
CA ALA A 10 -12.45 -6.98 -1.99
C ALA A 10 -11.92 -5.57 -2.22
N ALA A 11 -12.46 -4.59 -1.50
CA ALA A 11 -11.88 -3.25 -1.42
C ALA A 11 -10.91 -3.18 -0.24
N VAL A 12 -9.72 -2.64 -0.45
CA VAL A 12 -8.74 -2.38 0.61
C VAL A 12 -8.76 -0.89 0.93
N ASP A 13 -8.96 -0.56 2.20
CA ASP A 13 -9.00 0.82 2.72
C ASP A 13 -9.81 1.79 1.83
N PRO A 14 -11.14 1.61 1.72
CA PRO A 14 -11.97 2.33 0.75
C PRO A 14 -12.24 3.78 1.20
N ALA A 15 -11.22 4.64 1.19
CA ALA A 15 -11.31 6.06 1.54
C ALA A 15 -12.41 6.79 0.74
N GLU A 16 -12.59 6.41 -0.53
CA GLU A 16 -13.53 7.04 -1.46
C GLU A 16 -14.50 6.01 -2.05
N PRO A 17 -15.58 5.68 -1.33
CA PRO A 17 -16.46 4.56 -1.66
C PRO A 17 -17.17 4.72 -3.02
N GLN A 18 -17.47 5.95 -3.44
CA GLN A 18 -18.09 6.23 -4.75
C GLN A 18 -17.19 5.81 -5.93
N LYS A 19 -15.88 5.99 -5.81
CA LYS A 19 -14.91 5.56 -6.84
C LYS A 19 -14.80 4.05 -6.91
N ILE A 20 -14.83 3.37 -5.77
CA ILE A 20 -14.92 1.91 -5.69
C ILE A 20 -16.18 1.41 -6.40
N LEU A 21 -17.34 2.01 -6.13
CA LEU A 21 -18.61 1.65 -6.75
C LEU A 21 -18.61 1.88 -8.27
N ALA A 22 -18.08 3.02 -8.74
CA ALA A 22 -17.92 3.30 -10.16
C ALA A 22 -17.03 2.26 -10.85
N LEU A 23 -15.94 1.86 -10.19
CA LEU A 23 -15.05 0.84 -10.73
C LEU A 23 -15.71 -0.55 -10.78
N LEU A 24 -16.46 -0.94 -9.75
CA LEU A 24 -17.23 -2.19 -9.75
C LEU A 24 -18.23 -2.24 -10.90
N ALA A 25 -18.90 -1.10 -11.19
CA ALA A 25 -19.84 -0.99 -12.30
C ALA A 25 -19.16 -1.17 -13.67
N GLN A 26 -17.94 -0.64 -13.85
CA GLN A 26 -17.15 -0.80 -15.08
C GLN A 26 -16.62 -2.22 -15.27
N THR A 27 -16.29 -2.90 -14.18
CA THR A 27 -15.57 -4.18 -14.19
C THR A 27 -16.51 -5.40 -14.17
N GLY A 28 -17.74 -5.23 -13.69
CA GLY A 28 -18.67 -6.35 -13.44
C GLY A 28 -18.27 -7.20 -12.24
N ALA A 29 -17.26 -6.78 -11.46
CA ALA A 29 -16.85 -7.46 -10.25
C ALA A 29 -17.89 -7.28 -9.13
N LYS A 30 -18.02 -8.28 -8.28
CA LYS A 30 -18.88 -8.26 -7.10
C LYS A 30 -18.05 -8.02 -5.87
N LEU A 31 -18.26 -6.86 -5.24
CA LEU A 31 -17.70 -6.60 -3.93
C LEU A 31 -18.31 -7.55 -2.90
N THR A 32 -17.49 -8.39 -2.31
CA THR A 32 -17.87 -9.33 -1.24
C THR A 32 -17.23 -8.99 0.09
N SER A 33 -16.14 -8.22 0.07
CA SER A 33 -15.35 -7.97 1.27
C SER A 33 -14.72 -6.58 1.28
N ILE A 34 -14.44 -6.08 2.47
CA ILE A 34 -13.61 -4.90 2.72
C ILE A 34 -12.46 -5.36 3.61
N LEU A 35 -11.22 -5.05 3.23
CA LEU A 35 -10.02 -5.31 4.00
C LEU A 35 -9.51 -3.98 4.55
N THR A 36 -9.79 -3.70 5.81
CA THR A 36 -9.35 -2.46 6.45
C THR A 36 -8.04 -2.71 7.21
N THR A 37 -6.99 -1.98 6.87
CA THR A 37 -5.67 -2.14 7.48
C THR A 37 -5.64 -1.58 8.90
N HIS A 38 -6.29 -0.44 9.14
CA HIS A 38 -6.38 0.19 10.46
C HIS A 38 -7.51 1.21 10.56
N HIS A 39 -7.75 1.73 11.78
CA HIS A 39 -8.93 2.53 12.11
C HIS A 39 -8.87 4.01 11.72
N HIS A 40 -7.79 4.52 11.14
CA HIS A 40 -7.76 5.93 10.75
C HIS A 40 -8.84 6.22 9.70
N LYS A 41 -9.40 7.43 9.77
CA LYS A 41 -10.62 7.78 9.02
C LYS A 41 -10.46 7.61 7.51
N HIS A 42 -9.31 8.04 6.99
CA HIS A 42 -8.99 7.96 5.57
C HIS A 42 -8.73 6.54 5.06
N HIS A 43 -8.74 5.51 5.93
CA HIS A 43 -8.71 4.11 5.52
C HIS A 43 -10.06 3.42 5.75
N SER A 44 -10.77 3.79 6.82
CA SER A 44 -11.84 2.96 7.38
C SER A 44 -13.25 3.55 7.27
N TYR A 45 -13.41 4.87 7.06
CA TYR A 45 -14.75 5.47 7.13
C TYR A 45 -15.63 5.15 5.93
N GLY A 46 -15.05 4.96 4.74
CA GLY A 46 -15.84 4.54 3.58
C GLY A 46 -16.40 3.11 3.68
N ASN A 47 -16.02 2.34 4.72
CA ASN A 47 -16.71 1.11 5.08
C ASN A 47 -18.21 1.33 5.28
N ILE A 48 -18.57 2.42 5.95
CA ILE A 48 -19.96 2.78 6.28
C ILE A 48 -20.78 2.89 4.99
N ASP A 49 -20.32 3.72 4.05
CA ASP A 49 -21.00 3.98 2.79
C ASP A 49 -21.09 2.73 1.90
N LEU A 50 -20.02 1.92 1.85
CA LEU A 50 -20.02 0.68 1.08
C LEU A 50 -20.99 -0.34 1.67
N VAL A 51 -21.04 -0.51 2.99
CA VAL A 51 -21.97 -1.44 3.65
C VAL A 51 -23.41 -0.98 3.51
N MET A 52 -23.69 0.32 3.59
CA MET A 52 -25.02 0.87 3.32
C MET A 52 -25.46 0.62 1.88
N THR A 53 -24.55 0.77 0.91
CA THR A 53 -24.85 0.62 -0.52
C THR A 53 -24.90 -0.85 -0.97
N LYS A 54 -24.08 -1.70 -0.35
CA LYS A 54 -23.92 -3.12 -0.65
C LYS A 54 -24.04 -3.89 0.67
N PRO A 55 -25.25 -4.33 1.06
CA PRO A 55 -25.43 -5.05 2.32
C PRO A 55 -24.72 -6.42 2.30
N ASN A 56 -24.37 -6.92 3.48
CA ASN A 56 -23.72 -8.22 3.72
C ASN A 56 -22.25 -8.33 3.27
N LEU A 57 -21.50 -7.22 3.24
CA LEU A 57 -20.05 -7.27 3.06
C LEU A 57 -19.37 -7.85 4.30
N ALA A 58 -18.35 -8.69 4.07
CA ALA A 58 -17.42 -9.09 5.11
C ALA A 58 -16.36 -7.99 5.29
N VAL A 59 -16.41 -7.29 6.42
CA VAL A 59 -15.47 -6.21 6.77
C VAL A 59 -14.44 -6.79 7.73
N TYR A 60 -13.23 -6.95 7.21
CA TYR A 60 -12.06 -7.48 7.91
C TYR A 60 -11.19 -6.37 8.47
N GLY A 61 -10.63 -6.61 9.66
CA GLY A 61 -9.71 -5.72 10.36
C GLY A 61 -9.32 -6.31 11.72
N ALA A 62 -8.40 -5.69 12.47
CA ALA A 62 -8.02 -6.16 13.82
C ALA A 62 -8.27 -5.14 14.94
N ASP A 63 -9.11 -4.13 14.68
CA ASP A 63 -9.37 -3.03 15.62
C ASP A 63 -10.87 -2.74 15.73
N ALA A 64 -11.44 -2.85 16.93
CA ALA A 64 -12.86 -2.58 17.17
C ALA A 64 -13.29 -1.13 16.84
N ARG A 65 -12.33 -0.21 16.63
CA ARG A 65 -12.58 1.16 16.17
C ARG A 65 -12.89 1.25 14.67
N ILE A 66 -12.64 0.19 13.90
CA ILE A 66 -12.96 0.14 12.47
C ILE A 66 -14.49 0.11 12.29
N PRO A 67 -15.09 1.08 11.57
CA PRO A 67 -16.52 1.08 11.31
C PRO A 67 -16.96 -0.16 10.51
N GLU A 68 -18.15 -0.66 10.85
CA GLU A 68 -18.78 -1.84 10.24
C GLU A 68 -17.98 -3.15 10.35
N LEU A 69 -16.94 -3.20 11.18
CA LEU A 69 -16.14 -4.40 11.40
C LEU A 69 -17.03 -5.56 11.85
N ASN A 70 -16.99 -6.66 11.09
CA ASN A 70 -17.71 -7.89 11.43
C ASN A 70 -16.84 -9.16 11.36
N TYR A 71 -15.57 -9.05 10.92
CA TYR A 71 -14.56 -10.10 11.02
C TYR A 71 -13.26 -9.58 11.64
N VAL A 72 -12.99 -9.98 12.89
CA VAL A 72 -11.75 -9.62 13.60
C VAL A 72 -10.62 -10.58 13.21
N CYS A 73 -9.67 -10.09 12.42
CA CYS A 73 -8.51 -10.84 11.96
C CYS A 73 -7.52 -11.12 13.09
N LYS A 74 -6.94 -12.32 13.09
CA LYS A 74 -5.78 -12.71 13.93
C LYS A 74 -4.50 -12.76 13.10
N HIS A 75 -3.36 -12.67 13.77
CA HIS A 75 -2.07 -12.89 13.10
C HIS A 75 -1.99 -14.29 12.46
N ASN A 76 -1.55 -14.36 11.20
CA ASN A 76 -1.47 -15.57 10.37
C ASN A 76 -2.82 -16.24 10.03
N GLU A 77 -3.95 -15.56 10.24
CA GLU A 77 -5.23 -16.10 9.83
C GLU A 77 -5.36 -16.07 8.31
N GLU A 78 -5.83 -17.18 7.72
CA GLU A 78 -6.09 -17.29 6.30
C GLU A 78 -7.59 -17.33 6.00
N PHE A 79 -7.99 -16.62 4.97
CA PHE A 79 -9.33 -16.62 4.40
C PHE A 79 -9.25 -16.42 2.88
N THR A 80 -10.38 -16.41 2.20
CA THR A 80 -10.43 -16.32 0.74
C THR A 80 -11.32 -15.19 0.25
N VAL A 81 -10.90 -14.56 -0.84
CA VAL A 81 -11.73 -13.66 -1.64
C VAL A 81 -11.83 -14.27 -3.03
N GLY A 82 -12.92 -14.99 -3.30
CA GLY A 82 -13.04 -15.81 -4.49
C GLY A 82 -11.94 -16.89 -4.52
N THR A 83 -11.09 -16.87 -5.54
CA THR A 83 -9.96 -17.80 -5.69
C THR A 83 -8.65 -17.28 -5.07
N LEU A 84 -8.63 -16.05 -4.57
CA LEU A 84 -7.47 -15.47 -3.90
C LEU A 84 -7.39 -15.99 -2.46
N LYS A 85 -6.19 -16.42 -2.04
CA LYS A 85 -5.89 -16.70 -0.63
C LYS A 85 -5.35 -15.43 0.00
N VAL A 86 -5.95 -15.01 1.10
CA VAL A 86 -5.54 -13.83 1.87
C VAL A 86 -5.08 -14.31 3.24
N ARG A 87 -3.89 -13.88 3.65
CA ARG A 87 -3.37 -14.05 5.00
C ARG A 87 -3.26 -12.69 5.67
N SER A 88 -3.86 -12.54 6.84
CA SER A 88 -3.71 -11.35 7.66
C SER A 88 -2.48 -11.47 8.56
N TYR A 89 -1.63 -10.46 8.52
CA TYR A 89 -0.55 -10.26 9.47
C TYR A 89 -0.96 -9.13 10.40
N HIS A 90 -1.21 -9.42 11.68
CA HIS A 90 -1.32 -8.37 12.69
C HIS A 90 0.05 -7.68 12.82
N THR A 91 0.07 -6.38 12.59
CA THR A 91 1.28 -5.55 12.47
C THR A 91 1.21 -4.34 13.40
N PRO A 92 1.06 -4.53 14.72
CA PRO A 92 0.96 -3.42 15.66
C PRO A 92 2.22 -2.55 15.56
N SER A 93 2.06 -1.26 15.27
CA SER A 93 3.13 -0.25 15.38
C SER A 93 2.59 1.13 15.06
N HIS A 94 2.15 1.34 13.81
CA HIS A 94 1.49 2.58 13.40
C HIS A 94 0.27 2.78 14.29
N THR A 95 -0.70 1.87 14.23
CA THR A 95 -1.73 1.71 15.27
C THR A 95 -1.62 0.33 15.92
N ARG A 96 -2.19 0.14 17.11
CA ARG A 96 -2.16 -1.17 17.81
C ARG A 96 -2.96 -2.24 17.08
N GLY A 97 -3.96 -1.84 16.30
CA GLY A 97 -4.81 -2.73 15.52
C GLY A 97 -4.45 -2.81 14.03
N SER A 98 -3.26 -2.35 13.63
CA SER A 98 -2.82 -2.41 12.23
C SER A 98 -2.69 -3.85 11.72
N VAL A 99 -3.11 -4.09 10.48
CA VAL A 99 -3.02 -5.38 9.77
C VAL A 99 -2.48 -5.16 8.36
N CYS A 100 -1.57 -6.03 7.92
CA CYS A 100 -1.20 -6.17 6.52
C CYS A 100 -1.87 -7.41 5.91
N TYR A 101 -2.38 -7.30 4.68
CA TYR A 101 -3.03 -8.41 3.98
C TYR A 101 -2.12 -8.94 2.88
N TYR A 102 -1.57 -10.12 3.08
CA TYR A 102 -0.80 -10.83 2.06
C TYR A 102 -1.71 -11.69 1.21
N VAL A 103 -1.73 -11.40 -0.09
CA VAL A 103 -2.63 -11.99 -1.06
C VAL A 103 -1.82 -12.79 -2.06
N ARG A 104 -2.23 -14.03 -2.30
CA ARG A 104 -1.61 -14.93 -3.27
C ARG A 104 -2.67 -15.62 -4.12
N ASP A 105 -2.27 -16.01 -5.31
CA ASP A 105 -3.09 -16.87 -6.15
C ASP A 105 -3.36 -18.20 -5.42
N GLY A 106 -4.61 -18.66 -5.45
CA GLY A 106 -5.00 -19.95 -4.90
C GLY A 106 -4.57 -21.15 -5.74
N ASN A 107 -4.14 -20.94 -6.99
CA ASN A 107 -3.59 -22.00 -7.83
C ASN A 107 -2.10 -22.24 -7.51
N GLU A 108 -1.84 -23.20 -6.62
CA GLU A 108 -0.49 -23.52 -6.12
C GLU A 108 0.36 -24.33 -7.11
N GLU A 109 -0.20 -24.76 -8.25
CA GLU A 109 0.51 -25.51 -9.30
C GLU A 109 1.28 -24.61 -10.28
N ASN A 110 1.16 -23.28 -10.16
CA ASN A 110 1.79 -22.34 -11.08
C ASN A 110 3.15 -21.87 -10.53
N GLU A 111 4.23 -22.13 -11.26
CA GLU A 111 5.59 -21.71 -10.88
C GLU A 111 5.72 -20.18 -10.80
N GLU A 112 4.88 -19.44 -11.54
CA GLU A 112 4.75 -17.98 -11.49
C GLU A 112 3.59 -17.54 -10.58
N MET A 113 3.58 -17.98 -9.31
CA MET A 113 2.59 -17.53 -8.34
C MET A 113 2.83 -16.07 -7.95
N GLU A 114 2.11 -15.18 -8.61
CA GLU A 114 2.03 -13.79 -8.24
C GLU A 114 1.48 -13.62 -6.81
N ARG A 115 1.98 -12.58 -6.13
CA ARG A 115 1.68 -12.31 -4.73
C ARG A 115 1.83 -10.82 -4.44
N ALA A 116 1.01 -10.33 -3.52
CA ALA A 116 0.96 -8.93 -3.12
C ALA A 116 0.80 -8.81 -1.60
N VAL A 117 1.23 -7.70 -1.02
CA VAL A 117 0.93 -7.34 0.35
C VAL A 117 0.39 -5.92 0.41
N PHE A 118 -0.78 -5.76 1.02
CA PHE A 118 -1.38 -4.46 1.33
C PHE A 118 -0.96 -4.06 2.73
N THR A 119 -0.18 -2.99 2.83
CA THR A 119 0.55 -2.67 4.07
C THR A 119 -0.04 -1.50 4.85
N GLY A 120 -1.04 -0.81 4.29
CA GLY A 120 -1.57 0.43 4.84
C GLY A 120 -0.41 1.37 5.19
N ASP A 121 -0.38 1.80 6.44
CA ASP A 121 0.62 2.74 6.96
C ASP A 121 1.77 2.04 7.68
N THR A 122 1.92 0.72 7.51
CA THR A 122 3.01 -0.03 8.14
C THR A 122 4.31 0.13 7.36
N LEU A 123 4.37 -0.48 6.17
CA LEU A 123 5.47 -0.36 5.21
C LEU A 123 5.03 0.56 4.09
N LEU A 124 5.83 1.58 3.81
CA LEU A 124 5.61 2.55 2.73
C LEU A 124 6.77 2.41 1.73
N VAL A 125 6.57 2.82 0.48
CA VAL A 125 7.66 2.83 -0.50
C VAL A 125 8.80 3.72 0.02
N GLY A 126 9.95 3.11 0.28
CA GLY A 126 11.15 3.76 0.80
C GLY A 126 11.07 4.23 2.26
N GLY A 127 10.01 3.88 3.00
CA GLY A 127 9.80 4.32 4.37
C GLY A 127 8.91 3.40 5.21
N CYS A 128 8.40 3.94 6.31
CA CYS A 128 7.39 3.31 7.16
C CYS A 128 6.46 4.39 7.71
N GLY A 129 5.27 4.01 8.19
CA GLY A 129 4.41 4.98 8.86
C GLY A 129 5.02 5.52 10.16
N ARG A 130 4.44 6.62 10.63
CA ARG A 130 4.74 7.14 11.97
C ARG A 130 4.27 6.14 13.01
N ILE A 131 4.99 6.00 14.11
CA ILE A 131 4.58 5.17 15.23
C ILE A 131 3.60 6.01 16.07
N THR A 132 2.28 5.76 15.98
CA THR A 132 1.28 6.53 16.73
C THR A 132 0.80 5.82 17.99
N GLU A 133 0.77 4.48 18.00
CA GLU A 133 0.29 3.70 19.15
C GLU A 133 1.17 2.49 19.56
N GLY A 134 2.32 2.28 18.92
CA GLY A 134 3.30 1.25 19.29
C GLY A 134 4.65 1.84 19.70
N ASP A 135 5.71 1.05 19.52
CA ASP A 135 7.09 1.52 19.70
C ASP A 135 8.04 1.09 18.54
N ALA A 136 9.32 1.44 18.66
CA ALA A 136 10.33 1.13 17.64
C ALA A 136 10.62 -0.38 17.54
N LYS A 137 10.47 -1.13 18.65
CA LYS A 137 10.64 -2.58 18.68
C LYS A 137 9.48 -3.25 17.93
N ASP A 138 8.27 -2.76 18.13
CA ASP A 138 7.09 -3.16 17.37
C ASP A 138 7.30 -2.94 15.87
N MET A 139 7.71 -1.72 15.47
CA MET A 139 7.97 -1.39 14.06
C MET A 139 9.04 -2.30 13.46
N TYR A 140 10.17 -2.48 14.15
CA TYR A 140 11.24 -3.37 13.69
C TYR A 140 10.74 -4.80 13.51
N ASN A 141 10.02 -5.35 14.50
CA ASN A 141 9.55 -6.73 14.44
C ASN A 141 8.61 -6.92 13.24
N VAL A 142 7.72 -5.96 13.03
CA VAL A 142 6.79 -5.97 11.90
C VAL A 142 7.52 -5.88 10.56
N LEU A 143 8.40 -4.89 10.39
CA LEU A 143 9.08 -4.67 9.11
C LEU A 143 10.08 -5.79 8.82
N TYR A 144 10.95 -6.13 9.76
CA TYR A 144 12.06 -7.04 9.51
C TYR A 144 11.70 -8.52 9.67
N ASN A 145 10.94 -8.88 10.72
CA ASN A 145 10.64 -10.28 11.04
C ASN A 145 9.36 -10.81 10.39
N ILE A 146 8.44 -9.93 9.98
CA ILE A 146 7.19 -10.31 9.31
C ILE A 146 7.25 -9.94 7.82
N LEU A 147 7.23 -8.65 7.49
CA LEU A 147 7.08 -8.20 6.10
C LEU A 147 8.34 -8.46 5.27
N GLY A 148 9.52 -8.18 5.81
CA GLY A 148 10.82 -8.42 5.16
C GLY A 148 11.19 -9.90 5.02
N LYS A 149 10.39 -10.82 5.59
CA LYS A 149 10.50 -12.27 5.39
C LYS A 149 9.53 -12.81 4.34
N LEU A 150 8.66 -11.97 3.79
CA LEU A 150 7.85 -12.35 2.64
C LEU A 150 8.75 -12.65 1.44
N PRO A 151 8.28 -13.45 0.47
CA PRO A 151 9.04 -13.70 -0.74
C PRO A 151 9.41 -12.40 -1.45
N LYS A 152 10.62 -12.36 -1.99
CA LYS A 152 11.24 -11.17 -2.59
C LYS A 152 10.41 -10.53 -3.71
N ASP A 153 9.76 -11.35 -4.52
CA ASP A 153 8.89 -10.98 -5.62
C ASP A 153 7.51 -10.46 -5.18
N THR A 154 7.24 -10.38 -3.87
CA THR A 154 5.97 -9.85 -3.36
C THR A 154 5.82 -8.37 -3.67
N LYS A 155 4.78 -8.02 -4.43
CA LYS A 155 4.39 -6.63 -4.71
C LYS A 155 3.90 -5.95 -3.43
N VAL A 156 4.37 -4.74 -3.15
CA VAL A 156 4.00 -3.95 -1.95
C VAL A 156 3.06 -2.82 -2.36
N TYR A 157 1.87 -2.80 -1.78
CA TYR A 157 0.84 -1.78 -1.96
C TYR A 157 0.58 -1.06 -0.65
N CYS A 158 1.16 0.14 -0.48
CA CYS A 158 1.03 0.94 0.73
C CYS A 158 -0.15 1.93 0.69
N GLY A 159 -0.50 2.52 1.83
CA GLY A 159 -1.66 3.40 1.98
C GLY A 159 -1.53 4.79 1.35
N HIS A 160 -0.29 5.28 1.21
CA HIS A 160 -0.03 6.66 0.79
C HIS A 160 1.05 6.81 -0.30
N GLU A 161 0.82 7.77 -1.20
CA GLU A 161 1.79 8.22 -2.21
C GLU A 161 2.81 9.20 -1.58
N CYS A 162 3.79 8.62 -0.88
CA CYS A 162 4.81 9.33 -0.10
C CYS A 162 6.26 8.95 -0.48
N ALA A 163 6.44 8.16 -1.55
CA ALA A 163 7.74 7.62 -1.92
C ALA A 163 8.81 8.70 -2.13
N ARG A 164 8.45 9.82 -2.76
CA ARG A 164 9.40 10.91 -3.03
C ARG A 164 10.04 11.46 -1.76
N LEU A 165 9.23 11.80 -0.75
CA LEU A 165 9.73 12.32 0.53
C LEU A 165 10.50 11.24 1.30
N ASN A 166 9.99 10.00 1.31
CA ASN A 166 10.67 8.88 1.95
C ASN A 166 12.05 8.60 1.34
N LEU A 167 12.16 8.64 0.01
CA LEU A 167 13.41 8.42 -0.72
C LEU A 167 14.38 9.60 -0.59
N GLN A 168 13.87 10.84 -0.48
CA GLN A 168 14.70 11.99 -0.11
C GLN A 168 15.30 11.81 1.28
N PHE A 169 14.50 11.43 2.28
CA PHE A 169 14.98 11.09 3.61
C PHE A 169 16.00 9.95 3.56
N ALA A 170 15.69 8.85 2.89
CA ALA A 170 16.59 7.70 2.75
C ALA A 170 17.94 8.10 2.14
N ASN A 171 17.95 9.03 1.19
CA ASN A 171 19.16 9.56 0.57
C ASN A 171 19.99 10.46 1.52
N THR A 172 19.40 11.03 2.57
CA THR A 172 20.16 11.70 3.64
C THR A 172 20.85 10.71 4.58
N VAL A 173 20.23 9.54 4.79
CA VAL A 173 20.74 8.48 5.67
C VAL A 173 21.85 7.66 5.00
N ASP A 174 21.65 7.27 3.73
CA ASP A 174 22.63 6.50 2.96
C ASP A 174 22.89 7.16 1.59
N PRO A 175 23.66 8.27 1.58
CA PRO A 175 23.86 9.09 0.38
C PRO A 175 24.70 8.40 -0.68
N ASN A 176 25.29 7.23 -0.42
CA ASN A 176 26.13 6.51 -1.39
C ASN A 176 25.39 5.39 -2.12
N ASN A 177 24.19 5.01 -1.66
CA ASN A 177 23.42 3.93 -2.27
C ASN A 177 22.80 4.34 -3.61
N ASN A 178 23.21 3.63 -4.67
CA ASN A 178 22.74 3.83 -6.03
C ASN A 178 21.26 3.47 -6.24
N ASN A 179 20.73 2.49 -5.51
CA ASN A 179 19.34 2.05 -5.62
C ASN A 179 18.39 3.12 -5.07
N ILE A 180 18.76 3.78 -3.97
CA ILE A 180 18.02 4.96 -3.45
C ILE A 180 17.97 6.06 -4.52
N ARG A 181 19.13 6.45 -5.08
CA ARG A 181 19.18 7.51 -6.11
C ARG A 181 18.37 7.18 -7.35
N LYS A 182 18.46 5.94 -7.84
CA LYS A 182 17.69 5.48 -9.00
C LYS A 182 16.19 5.51 -8.72
N LYS A 183 15.75 4.97 -7.58
CA LYS A 183 14.34 4.96 -7.20
C LYS A 183 13.81 6.37 -6.95
N LEU A 184 14.60 7.25 -6.33
CA LEU A 184 14.26 8.66 -6.13
C LEU A 184 14.06 9.37 -7.48
N SER A 185 14.99 9.22 -8.42
CA SER A 185 14.88 9.80 -9.76
C SER A 185 13.64 9.29 -10.51
N TRP A 186 13.34 7.99 -10.42
CA TRP A 186 12.11 7.42 -10.97
C TRP A 186 10.86 8.00 -10.31
N SER A 187 10.83 8.14 -8.98
CA SER A 187 9.67 8.66 -8.24
C SER A 187 9.32 10.11 -8.57
N GLN A 188 10.24 10.88 -9.15
CA GLN A 188 9.99 12.27 -9.56
C GLN A 188 9.19 12.38 -10.87
N THR A 189 9.21 11.33 -11.69
CA THR A 189 8.52 11.30 -12.99
C THR A 189 7.38 10.27 -13.03
N ALA A 190 7.33 9.36 -12.06
CA ALA A 190 6.26 8.39 -11.93
C ALA A 190 4.96 9.07 -11.51
N HIS A 191 3.88 8.74 -12.23
CA HIS A 191 2.53 9.15 -11.83
C HIS A 191 2.06 8.41 -10.57
N CYS A 192 2.52 7.17 -10.38
CA CYS A 192 2.21 6.30 -9.24
C CYS A 192 3.47 5.55 -8.84
N THR A 193 3.82 5.51 -7.56
CA THR A 193 5.06 4.87 -7.09
C THR A 193 4.86 3.47 -6.53
N VAL A 194 3.62 3.00 -6.54
CA VAL A 194 3.20 1.65 -6.16
C VAL A 194 2.78 0.84 -7.40
N PRO A 195 2.92 -0.50 -7.36
CA PRO A 195 3.61 -1.24 -6.31
C PRO A 195 5.14 -1.10 -6.42
N SER A 196 5.83 -1.24 -5.28
CA SER A 196 7.22 -1.73 -5.26
C SER A 196 7.23 -3.24 -5.03
N THR A 197 8.39 -3.83 -4.76
CA THR A 197 8.54 -5.23 -4.33
C THR A 197 9.31 -5.33 -3.02
N ILE A 198 9.15 -6.44 -2.27
CA ILE A 198 9.96 -6.70 -1.07
C ILE A 198 11.45 -6.69 -1.39
N GLU A 199 11.86 -7.20 -2.56
CA GLU A 199 13.24 -7.13 -3.03
C GLU A 199 13.74 -5.68 -3.14
N GLU A 200 12.98 -4.83 -3.83
CA GLU A 200 13.30 -3.40 -3.96
C GLU A 200 13.37 -2.68 -2.61
N GLU A 201 12.40 -2.91 -1.72
CA GLU A 201 12.38 -2.28 -0.40
C GLU A 201 13.61 -2.68 0.44
N LEU A 202 14.08 -3.93 0.34
CA LEU A 202 15.31 -4.38 1.01
C LEU A 202 16.58 -3.68 0.49
N GLU A 203 16.54 -3.07 -0.70
CA GLU A 203 17.69 -2.39 -1.31
C GLU A 203 17.79 -0.90 -0.97
N TYR A 204 16.67 -0.21 -0.78
CA TYR A 204 16.64 1.25 -0.58
C TYR A 204 15.96 1.72 0.71
N ASN A 205 15.10 0.91 1.34
CA ASN A 205 14.33 1.34 2.50
C ASN A 205 15.19 1.24 3.78
N PRO A 206 15.53 2.37 4.45
CA PRO A 206 16.43 2.34 5.60
C PRO A 206 15.87 1.52 6.77
N TYR A 207 14.54 1.41 6.90
CA TYR A 207 13.90 0.66 7.99
C TYR A 207 13.96 -0.86 7.81
N LEU A 208 14.24 -1.35 6.60
CA LEU A 208 14.50 -2.76 6.32
C LEU A 208 16.00 -3.10 6.27
N ARG A 209 16.85 -2.08 6.37
CA ARG A 209 18.32 -2.17 6.28
C ARG A 209 19.02 -1.78 7.58
N VAL A 210 18.36 -1.93 8.72
CA VAL A 210 18.86 -1.47 10.03
C VAL A 210 20.16 -2.13 10.50
N SER A 211 20.55 -3.26 9.89
CA SER A 211 21.83 -3.92 10.15
C SER A 211 22.95 -3.51 9.19
N ASP A 212 22.65 -2.67 8.19
CA ASP A 212 23.62 -2.20 7.20
C ASP A 212 24.55 -1.16 7.84
N PRO A 213 25.89 -1.29 7.72
CA PRO A 213 26.84 -0.37 8.33
C PRO A 213 26.59 1.12 8.03
N ALA A 214 26.11 1.46 6.82
CA ALA A 214 25.78 2.84 6.48
C ALA A 214 24.65 3.41 7.35
N ILE A 215 23.61 2.60 7.62
CA ILE A 215 22.47 2.98 8.45
C ILE A 215 22.88 3.10 9.91
N GLN A 216 23.69 2.16 10.40
CA GLN A 216 24.24 2.21 11.77
C GLN A 216 25.16 3.42 11.98
N GLN A 217 25.99 3.76 10.99
CA GLN A 217 26.82 4.95 11.03
C GLN A 217 25.99 6.24 11.07
N ALA A 218 24.96 6.34 10.23
CA ALA A 218 24.07 7.50 10.19
C ALA A 218 23.25 7.67 11.48
N THR A 219 22.90 6.58 12.15
CA THR A 219 22.13 6.61 13.42
C THR A 219 23.01 6.67 14.68
N GLY A 220 24.29 6.32 14.57
CA GLY A 220 25.23 6.28 15.70
C GLY A 220 25.03 5.10 16.66
N VAL A 221 24.20 4.12 16.29
CA VAL A 221 23.85 2.96 17.13
C VAL A 221 23.82 1.69 16.27
N THR A 222 23.97 0.52 16.91
CA THR A 222 24.05 -0.78 16.21
C THR A 222 22.98 -1.78 16.63
N ASP A 223 22.34 -1.58 17.79
CA ASP A 223 21.17 -2.38 18.18
C ASP A 223 20.01 -2.10 17.21
N PRO A 224 19.42 -3.11 16.55
CA PRO A 224 18.42 -2.88 15.51
C PRO A 224 17.18 -2.11 15.97
N TYR A 225 16.76 -2.27 17.24
CA TYR A 225 15.61 -1.56 17.78
C TYR A 225 15.95 -0.07 17.98
N GLU A 226 17.15 0.21 18.52
CA GLU A 226 17.64 1.59 18.65
C GLU A 226 17.89 2.25 17.30
N VAL A 227 18.39 1.51 16.30
CA VAL A 227 18.53 2.01 14.91
C VAL A 227 17.15 2.41 14.37
N THR A 228 16.12 1.57 14.50
CA THR A 228 14.75 1.91 14.07
C THR A 228 14.23 3.15 14.81
N ARG A 229 14.44 3.25 16.12
CA ARG A 229 14.05 4.42 16.92
C ARG A 229 14.73 5.70 16.42
N MET A 230 16.04 5.64 16.19
CA MET A 230 16.83 6.78 15.71
C MET A 230 16.44 7.18 14.28
N LEU A 231 16.23 6.23 13.38
CA LEU A 231 15.71 6.50 12.04
C LEU A 231 14.37 7.24 12.09
N ARG A 232 13.45 6.82 12.97
CA ARG A 232 12.18 7.53 13.12
C ARG A 232 12.36 8.96 13.61
N ALA A 233 13.18 9.18 14.63
CA ALA A 233 13.45 10.53 15.14
C ALA A 233 14.08 11.45 14.07
N LEU A 234 15.02 10.92 13.28
CA LEU A 234 15.63 11.63 12.16
C LEU A 234 14.59 11.96 11.08
N ASN A 235 13.74 11.00 10.73
CA ASN A 235 12.68 11.20 9.73
C ASN A 235 11.64 12.22 10.20
N ASP A 236 11.20 12.15 11.45
CA ASP A 236 10.22 13.09 12.00
C ASP A 236 10.78 14.53 12.00
N THR A 237 12.08 14.67 12.31
CA THR A 237 12.80 15.95 12.20
C THR A 237 12.87 16.42 10.74
N PHE A 238 13.28 15.55 9.81
CA PHE A 238 13.34 15.84 8.39
C PHE A 238 11.99 16.32 7.85
N MET A 239 10.92 15.58 8.13
CA MET A 239 9.55 15.92 7.71
C MET A 239 9.10 17.26 8.30
N SER A 240 9.39 17.54 9.57
CA SER A 240 9.03 18.83 10.18
C SER A 240 9.74 20.03 9.53
N GLN A 241 10.97 19.83 9.05
CA GLN A 241 11.74 20.87 8.37
C GLN A 241 11.23 21.09 6.95
N THR A 242 10.85 20.02 6.25
CA THR A 242 10.25 20.12 4.90
C THR A 242 8.84 20.70 4.93
N ASP A 243 8.06 20.42 5.99
CA ASP A 243 6.73 20.99 6.21
C ASP A 243 6.84 22.47 6.66
N GLY A 244 7.80 22.79 7.54
CA GLY A 244 8.03 24.14 8.07
C GLY A 244 8.70 25.12 7.09
N SER A 245 9.36 24.64 6.05
CA SER A 245 9.95 25.48 4.99
C SER A 245 8.95 25.89 3.90
N ASN A 246 7.69 25.44 3.94
CA ASN A 246 6.70 25.65 2.88
C ASN A 246 5.44 26.42 3.32
N GLY A 247 5.61 27.47 4.11
CA GLY A 247 4.70 28.63 4.06
C GLY A 247 4.81 29.44 2.75
N LEU A 248 5.73 29.04 1.86
CA LEU A 248 5.88 29.52 0.48
C LEU A 248 6.19 28.33 -0.45
N GLY A 249 5.14 27.79 -1.06
CA GLY A 249 5.11 27.21 -2.41
C GLY A 249 6.14 26.16 -2.82
N LEU A 250 5.67 24.94 -3.09
CA LEU A 250 6.18 24.11 -4.19
C LEU A 250 5.80 24.73 -5.56
N HIS A 251 6.17 26.00 -5.80
CA HIS A 251 6.23 26.60 -7.13
C HIS A 251 7.70 26.72 -7.52
N GLY A 252 8.19 25.65 -8.16
CA GLY A 252 9.60 25.53 -8.52
C GLY A 252 9.88 24.36 -9.45
N ILE A 253 8.93 23.99 -10.30
CA ILE A 253 9.15 23.26 -11.55
C ILE A 253 8.37 24.03 -12.61
N ASN A 254 9.08 24.51 -13.64
CA ASN A 254 8.63 25.45 -14.65
C ASN A 254 7.14 25.34 -15.00
N GLU A 255 6.40 26.41 -14.74
CA GLU A 255 5.14 26.71 -15.42
C GLU A 255 5.44 26.89 -16.91
N SER A 256 5.06 25.90 -17.71
CA SER A 256 4.72 26.12 -19.11
C SER A 256 3.35 25.48 -19.37
N GLU A 257 2.37 26.38 -19.40
CA GLU A 257 1.06 26.29 -20.05
C GLU A 257 0.03 25.29 -19.48
N ASN A 258 -0.87 25.89 -18.70
CA ASN A 258 -2.26 25.53 -18.54
C ASN A 258 -2.86 24.79 -19.75
N ASN A 259 -3.14 23.51 -19.57
CA ASN A 259 -4.33 22.89 -20.13
C ASN A 259 -4.98 22.04 -19.04
N VAL A 260 -6.05 22.58 -18.48
CA VAL A 260 -7.00 21.85 -17.64
C VAL A 260 -7.67 20.82 -18.54
N ASN A 261 -7.14 19.60 -18.56
CA ASN A 261 -7.90 18.45 -18.95
C ASN A 261 -8.30 17.71 -17.67
N GLU A 262 -9.58 17.85 -17.29
CA GLU A 262 -10.25 16.82 -16.50
C GLU A 262 -10.10 15.48 -17.26
N MET A 263 -9.09 14.69 -16.91
CA MET A 263 -8.89 13.37 -17.50
C MET A 263 -9.32 12.30 -16.52
N ASN A 264 -10.47 11.69 -16.82
CA ASN A 264 -10.93 10.41 -16.31
C ASN A 264 -9.95 9.28 -16.70
N GLY A 265 -8.77 9.26 -16.08
CA GLY A 265 -7.72 8.29 -16.35
C GLY A 265 -7.87 7.02 -15.51
N VAL A 266 -8.62 6.04 -16.01
CA VAL A 266 -8.47 4.64 -15.57
C VAL A 266 -7.13 4.16 -16.10
N HIS A 267 -6.12 4.02 -15.25
CA HIS A 267 -4.82 3.52 -15.68
C HIS A 267 -4.90 2.04 -16.10
N ASN A 268 -4.73 1.82 -17.40
CA ASN A 268 -4.49 0.52 -18.02
C ASN A 268 -2.98 0.29 -18.09
N GLY A 269 -2.39 -0.28 -17.03
CA GLY A 269 -0.94 -0.49 -16.97
C GLY A 269 -0.54 -1.56 -15.98
N ILE A 270 -1.08 -2.78 -16.13
CA ILE A 270 -0.65 -3.95 -15.33
C ILE A 270 -0.61 -5.14 -16.31
N SER A 271 0.48 -5.93 -16.25
CA SER A 271 0.68 -7.19 -16.99
C SER A 271 0.88 -8.36 -16.00
N GLY A 272 0.05 -9.39 -16.03
CA GLY A 272 0.07 -10.54 -15.10
C GLY A 272 -1.30 -11.21 -14.88
N ILE A 273 -1.33 -12.42 -14.31
CA ILE A 273 -2.52 -13.18 -13.89
C ILE A 273 -3.34 -12.44 -12.80
N PHE A 274 -2.74 -11.49 -12.05
CA PHE A 274 -3.46 -10.55 -11.17
C PHE A 274 -4.13 -9.37 -11.90
N ASP A 275 -3.95 -9.24 -13.21
CA ASP A 275 -4.51 -8.16 -14.03
C ASP A 275 -6.01 -8.22 -14.22
N SER A 276 -6.67 -9.26 -13.71
CA SER A 276 -8.12 -9.22 -13.74
C SER A 276 -8.57 -7.94 -13.00
N TYR A 277 -8.19 -7.72 -11.73
CA TYR A 277 -8.59 -6.51 -10.98
C TYR A 277 -7.74 -6.20 -9.73
N ILE A 278 -6.43 -5.93 -9.81
CA ILE A 278 -5.80 -5.02 -8.81
C ILE A 278 -5.81 -3.62 -9.42
N LYS A 279 -6.74 -2.77 -9.01
CA LYS A 279 -6.73 -1.35 -9.44
C LYS A 279 -6.51 -0.48 -8.25
N MET A 280 -5.40 0.24 -8.27
CA MET A 280 -5.06 1.25 -7.29
C MET A 280 -5.25 2.62 -7.92
N ASN A 281 -6.05 3.47 -7.29
CA ASN A 281 -6.23 4.85 -7.72
C ASN A 281 -5.60 5.77 -6.68
N ILE A 282 -4.81 6.73 -7.15
CA ILE A 282 -4.24 7.81 -6.33
C ILE A 282 -5.21 8.98 -6.35
N TYR A 283 -5.45 9.57 -5.18
CA TYR A 283 -6.29 10.76 -5.09
C TYR A 283 -5.67 11.85 -4.22
N GLU A 284 -5.72 13.08 -4.75
CA GLU A 284 -5.42 14.30 -4.02
C GLU A 284 -6.67 14.70 -3.22
N ALA A 285 -6.75 14.25 -1.96
CA ALA A 285 -7.42 15.07 -0.94
C ALA A 285 -6.38 16.11 -0.51
N GLU A 286 -6.79 17.36 -0.26
CA GLU A 286 -5.95 18.57 -0.15
C GLU A 286 -4.65 18.47 0.68
N ASP A 287 -4.41 17.40 1.44
CA ASP A 287 -3.13 17.11 2.12
C ASP A 287 -2.76 15.60 2.28
N LEU A 288 -3.43 14.61 1.65
CA LEU A 288 -3.30 13.19 2.09
C LEU A 288 -2.89 12.10 1.08
N ASN A 289 -2.87 12.30 -0.25
CA ASN A 289 -2.31 11.32 -1.20
C ASN A 289 -2.65 9.83 -0.93
N ILE A 290 -3.94 9.50 -0.76
CA ILE A 290 -4.40 8.18 -0.33
C ILE A 290 -4.67 7.27 -1.53
N LEU A 291 -4.38 5.98 -1.37
CA LEU A 291 -4.55 4.96 -2.42
C LEU A 291 -5.74 4.05 -2.12
N ASN A 292 -6.74 4.05 -3.01
CA ASN A 292 -7.88 3.11 -2.92
C ASN A 292 -7.61 1.90 -3.79
N THR A 293 -7.82 0.68 -3.26
CA THR A 293 -7.56 -0.54 -4.03
C THR A 293 -8.75 -1.50 -4.07
N ILE A 294 -9.03 -2.10 -5.23
CA ILE A 294 -9.88 -3.30 -5.35
C ILE A 294 -8.99 -4.47 -5.76
N ILE A 295 -9.23 -5.66 -5.18
CA ILE A 295 -8.60 -6.94 -5.56
C ILE A 295 -9.64 -7.98 -5.95
N GLY A 296 -9.42 -8.75 -7.01
CA GLY A 296 -10.27 -9.87 -7.43
C GLY A 296 -9.65 -10.67 -8.58
N LYS A 297 -10.03 -11.94 -8.74
CA LYS A 297 -9.48 -12.84 -9.79
C LYS A 297 -10.58 -13.54 -10.58
N SER A 298 -10.56 -13.39 -11.91
CA SER A 298 -11.43 -14.14 -12.82
C SER A 298 -10.92 -15.58 -13.00
N GLY A 299 -11.81 -16.57 -12.94
CA GLY A 299 -11.47 -18.00 -13.07
C GLY A 299 -11.39 -18.50 -14.52
N GLY A 300 -11.17 -17.62 -15.51
CA GLY A 300 -11.23 -17.96 -16.94
C GLY A 300 -9.88 -17.82 -17.66
N SER A 301 -9.68 -18.57 -18.74
CA SER A 301 -8.58 -18.35 -19.70
C SER A 301 -8.52 -16.88 -20.15
N PRO A 302 -7.32 -16.35 -20.45
CA PRO A 302 -7.12 -14.93 -20.73
C PRO A 302 -8.11 -14.42 -21.79
N ILE A 303 -8.81 -13.35 -21.45
CA ILE A 303 -9.74 -12.65 -22.33
C ILE A 303 -8.95 -12.26 -23.59
N LYS A 304 -9.32 -12.82 -24.75
CA LYS A 304 -8.77 -12.40 -26.04
C LYS A 304 -8.96 -10.88 -26.15
N LYS A 305 -7.84 -10.14 -26.23
CA LYS A 305 -7.84 -8.70 -26.54
C LYS A 305 -8.63 -8.50 -27.84
N THR A 306 -9.83 -7.95 -27.74
CA THR A 306 -10.54 -7.42 -28.90
C THR A 306 -10.14 -5.96 -28.99
N THR A 307 -9.22 -5.65 -29.89
CA THR A 307 -8.90 -4.26 -30.24
C THR A 307 -10.13 -3.69 -30.95
N ILE A 308 -10.74 -2.65 -30.38
CA ILE A 308 -11.73 -1.83 -31.09
C ILE A 308 -10.93 -0.65 -31.66
N ASN A 309 -10.96 -0.53 -32.99
CA ASN A 309 -10.38 0.59 -33.75
C ASN A 309 -11.08 1.91 -33.46
#